data_AF-A0A1X1QXE1-F1
#
_entry.id   AF-A0A1X1QXE1-F1
#
_cell.length_a   1.000
_cell.length_b   1.000
_cell.length_c   1.000
_cell.angle_alpha   90.00
_cell.angle_beta   90.00
_cell.angle_gamma   90.00
#
_symmetry.space_group_name_H-M   'P 1'
#
loop_
_entity.id
_entity.type
_entity.pdbx_description
1 polymer ?
#
loop_
_entity_poly.entity_id
_entity_poly.type
_entity_poly.pdbx_seq_one_letter_code
_entity_poly.pdbx_strand_id
1 'polypeptide(L)'
;MANTRLEFGLLGPLEMTVDGAPAALGTPKQRAVLALLLMNRNVPVAVERLITGLWDGSPPSGARASIHSYVSNLRKLLAGHGIDPPAALTAAPPGYRLTVADGDCDLGRFIAEKTAGVHAAAAGLFEAASRHLSEALAQWRGPVLEDLRDFAFVETYATSLVEEKILVHTAQAEAEMACGRAPAVIAELEALTAEHPYREPLWAQLITAYYLSDRQSDALAAYRRVKATLADELGIDPGPTLRTLNERILRQEQLDARKSAKTTAAGVITVLDQRTMVSGQKAVACLTTDSGRSYPLQAAATRIGRLGDNDIVLESPNVSRHHAVIVDTGTSYIINDLRSSNGVHVQHQRIRSTATLHDGDHVRICDYHFTFHTAGGDA
;
A
#
# COMPACT_ATOMS: atom_id res chain seq x y z
N MET A 1 26.87 -7.75 -25.29
CA MET A 1 26.56 -8.72 -24.21
C MET A 1 25.06 -8.65 -24.01
N ALA A 2 24.34 -9.76 -24.12
CA ALA A 2 22.90 -9.76 -23.87
C ALA A 2 22.69 -9.26 -22.44
N ASN A 3 21.86 -8.24 -22.27
CA ASN A 3 21.64 -7.62 -20.97
C ASN A 3 20.81 -8.60 -20.14
N THR A 4 21.42 -9.26 -19.16
CA THR A 4 20.71 -10.17 -18.25
C THR A 4 19.54 -9.41 -17.62
N ARG A 5 18.31 -9.92 -17.78
CA ARG A 5 17.11 -9.29 -17.22
C ARG A 5 16.85 -9.86 -15.83
N LEU A 6 17.18 -9.08 -14.81
CA LEU A 6 16.91 -9.41 -13.41
C LEU A 6 15.58 -8.79 -13.00
N GLU A 7 14.65 -9.59 -12.49
CA GLU A 7 13.39 -9.07 -11.95
C GLU A 7 13.12 -9.60 -10.54
N PHE A 8 12.33 -8.84 -9.79
CA PHE A 8 11.94 -9.16 -8.43
C PHE A 8 10.42 -9.10 -8.26
N GLY A 9 9.92 -9.93 -7.34
CA GLY A 9 8.50 -10.02 -7.05
C GLY A 9 8.16 -9.94 -5.57
N LEU A 10 7.30 -9.00 -5.19
CA LEU A 10 6.73 -8.83 -3.85
C LEU A 10 5.21 -9.10 -3.79
N LEU A 11 4.50 -8.95 -4.92
CA LEU A 11 3.04 -9.05 -5.02
C LEU A 11 2.57 -10.51 -5.16
N GLY A 12 3.00 -11.35 -4.23
CA GLY A 12 2.88 -12.81 -4.25
C GLY A 12 4.00 -13.40 -3.40
N PRO A 13 4.29 -14.71 -3.51
CA PRO A 13 5.53 -15.27 -2.98
C PRO A 13 6.75 -14.46 -3.46
N LEU A 14 7.74 -14.28 -2.58
CA LEU A 14 8.98 -13.59 -2.89
C LEU A 14 9.68 -14.30 -4.04
N GLU A 15 9.83 -13.58 -5.14
CA GLU A 15 10.46 -14.07 -6.36
C GLU A 15 11.66 -13.22 -6.75
N MET A 16 12.60 -13.88 -7.39
CA MET A 16 13.64 -13.24 -8.18
C MET A 16 13.86 -14.11 -9.41
N THR A 17 13.77 -13.51 -10.59
CA THR A 17 13.94 -14.19 -11.86
C THR A 17 15.12 -13.61 -12.61
N VAL A 18 15.81 -14.47 -13.35
CA VAL A 18 16.91 -14.10 -14.25
C VAL A 18 16.56 -14.62 -15.62
N ASP A 19 16.42 -13.71 -16.58
CA ASP A 19 15.95 -14.00 -17.93
C ASP A 19 14.64 -14.81 -17.94
N GLY A 20 13.76 -14.50 -16.97
CA GLY A 20 12.47 -15.17 -16.77
C GLY A 20 12.53 -16.49 -15.98
N ALA A 21 13.70 -17.02 -15.66
CA ALA A 21 13.84 -18.25 -14.88
C ALA A 21 13.92 -17.94 -13.37
N PRO A 22 13.11 -18.59 -12.50
CA PRO A 22 13.19 -18.41 -11.06
C PRO A 22 14.55 -18.83 -10.49
N ALA A 23 15.12 -18.01 -9.61
CA ALA A 23 16.36 -18.33 -8.91
C ALA A 23 16.11 -18.66 -7.43
N ALA A 24 16.87 -19.63 -6.92
CA ALA A 24 16.67 -20.17 -5.57
C ALA A 24 17.20 -19.20 -4.50
N LEU A 25 16.29 -18.52 -3.81
CA LEU A 25 16.61 -17.47 -2.84
C LEU A 25 17.10 -17.97 -1.47
N GLY A 26 17.10 -19.29 -1.22
CA GLY A 26 17.62 -19.90 -0.01
C GLY A 26 16.63 -19.91 1.17
N THR A 27 17.17 -19.83 2.38
CA THR A 27 16.40 -20.02 3.64
C THR A 27 15.41 -18.88 3.92
N PRO A 28 14.37 -19.09 4.76
CA PRO A 28 13.40 -18.05 5.10
C PRO A 28 14.02 -16.74 5.61
N LYS A 29 15.08 -16.80 6.43
CA LYS A 29 15.77 -15.60 6.95
C LYS A 29 16.55 -14.87 5.85
N GLN A 30 17.18 -15.59 4.91
CA GLN A 30 17.85 -14.97 3.75
C GLN A 30 16.83 -14.29 2.83
N ARG A 31 15.69 -14.95 2.59
CA ARG A 31 14.56 -14.39 1.82
C ARG A 31 13.98 -13.14 2.49
N ALA A 32 13.81 -13.15 3.81
CA ALA A 32 13.36 -11.98 4.56
C ALA A 32 14.33 -10.79 4.45
N VAL A 33 15.66 -11.02 4.41
CA VAL A 33 16.63 -9.95 4.13
C VAL A 33 16.40 -9.35 2.75
N LEU A 34 16.22 -10.18 1.71
CA LEU A 34 15.95 -9.68 0.37
C LEU A 34 14.61 -8.92 0.30
N ALA A 35 13.55 -9.43 0.92
CA ALA A 35 12.26 -8.76 0.99
C ALA A 35 12.36 -7.37 1.64
N LEU A 36 13.02 -7.26 2.80
CA LEU A 36 13.23 -5.97 3.47
C LEU A 36 14.03 -4.98 2.62
N LEU A 37 15.02 -5.46 1.86
CA LEU A 37 15.78 -4.63 0.92
C LEU A 37 14.95 -4.18 -0.28
N LEU A 38 14.07 -5.03 -0.81
CA LEU A 38 13.18 -4.71 -1.93
C LEU A 38 12.04 -3.76 -1.53
N MET A 39 11.47 -3.96 -0.35
CA MET A 39 10.51 -3.02 0.24
C MET A 39 11.10 -1.62 0.34
N ASN A 40 12.41 -1.53 0.63
CA ASN A 40 13.18 -0.28 0.72
C ASN A 40 14.13 -0.10 -0.48
N ARG A 41 13.74 -0.57 -1.68
CA ARG A 41 14.62 -0.50 -2.87
C ARG A 41 15.15 0.92 -3.06
N ASN A 42 16.42 1.00 -3.45
CA ASN A 42 17.16 2.26 -3.66
C ASN A 42 17.40 3.10 -2.38
N VAL A 43 16.98 2.63 -1.19
CA VAL A 43 17.22 3.28 0.11
C VAL A 43 18.09 2.37 1.00
N PRO A 44 19.07 2.90 1.76
CA PRO A 44 19.83 2.10 2.72
C PRO A 44 18.95 1.57 3.86
N VAL A 45 19.04 0.27 4.14
CA VAL A 45 18.42 -0.40 5.29
C VAL A 45 19.50 -0.69 6.33
N ALA A 46 19.34 -0.13 7.53
CA ALA A 46 20.25 -0.37 8.64
C ALA A 46 20.30 -1.85 9.04
N VAL A 47 21.48 -2.33 9.47
CA VAL A 47 21.64 -3.72 9.95
C VAL A 47 20.68 -4.02 11.11
N GLU A 48 20.49 -3.09 12.04
CA GLU A 48 19.58 -3.27 13.18
C GLU A 48 18.11 -3.42 12.76
N ARG A 49 17.69 -2.77 11.66
CA ARG A 49 16.35 -2.96 11.09
C ARG A 49 16.21 -4.34 10.46
N LEU A 50 17.24 -4.84 9.77
CA LEU A 50 17.24 -6.21 9.26
C LEU A 50 17.17 -7.22 10.41
N ILE A 51 17.92 -7.00 11.49
CA ILE A 51 17.88 -7.84 12.68
C ILE A 51 16.47 -7.84 13.28
N THR A 52 15.88 -6.66 13.49
CA THR A 52 14.55 -6.59 14.10
C THR A 52 13.49 -7.25 13.21
N GLY A 53 13.52 -7.03 11.90
CA GLY A 53 12.59 -7.68 10.97
C GLY A 53 12.74 -9.21 10.93
N LEU A 54 13.95 -9.74 11.14
CA LEU A 54 14.20 -11.18 11.15
C LEU A 54 13.84 -11.85 12.47
N TRP A 55 14.05 -11.22 13.62
CA TRP A 55 13.96 -11.89 14.93
C TRP A 55 12.98 -11.23 15.91
N ASP A 56 12.26 -10.20 15.51
CA ASP A 56 11.19 -9.54 16.28
C ASP A 56 11.59 -9.22 17.74
N GLY A 57 12.78 -8.63 17.89
CA GLY A 57 13.32 -8.24 19.20
C GLY A 57 14.00 -9.36 20.01
N SER A 58 14.04 -10.60 19.51
CA SER A 58 14.76 -11.73 20.16
C SER A 58 15.92 -12.28 19.31
N PRO A 59 16.92 -11.46 18.95
CA PRO A 59 18.02 -11.89 18.08
C PRO A 59 19.01 -12.83 18.79
N PRO A 60 19.60 -13.81 18.08
CA PRO A 60 20.72 -14.59 18.61
C PRO A 60 21.98 -13.71 18.75
N SER A 61 22.93 -14.10 19.59
CA SER A 61 24.21 -13.38 19.79
C SER A 61 24.99 -13.17 18.48
N GLY A 62 24.83 -14.08 17.50
CA GLY A 62 25.44 -14.01 16.18
C GLY A 62 24.59 -13.35 15.09
N ALA A 63 23.58 -12.54 15.42
CA ALA A 63 22.64 -11.98 14.43
C ALA A 63 23.34 -11.15 13.34
N ARG A 64 24.27 -10.26 13.70
CA ARG A 64 25.04 -9.46 12.72
C ARG A 64 25.85 -10.33 11.76
N ALA A 65 26.54 -11.35 12.28
CA ALA A 65 27.28 -12.31 11.45
C ALA A 65 26.36 -13.07 10.49
N SER A 66 25.14 -13.40 10.94
CA SER A 66 24.12 -14.03 10.11
C SER A 66 23.67 -13.10 8.97
N ILE A 67 23.42 -11.80 9.25
CA ILE A 67 23.10 -10.80 8.22
C ILE A 67 24.22 -10.71 7.17
N HIS A 68 25.48 -10.62 7.60
CA HIS A 68 26.62 -10.61 6.67
C HIS A 68 26.67 -11.85 5.78
N SER A 69 26.36 -13.03 6.34
CA SER A 69 26.31 -14.29 5.61
C SER A 69 25.18 -14.30 4.58
N TYR A 70 23.98 -13.85 4.95
CA TYR A 70 22.84 -13.73 4.01
C TYR A 70 23.14 -12.76 2.88
N VAL A 71 23.73 -11.59 3.17
CA VAL A 71 24.13 -10.62 2.13
C VAL A 71 25.21 -11.19 1.22
N SER A 72 26.19 -11.92 1.77
CA SER A 72 27.22 -12.60 0.96
C SER A 72 26.60 -13.63 0.01
N ASN A 73 25.65 -14.43 0.50
CA ASN A 73 24.95 -15.42 -0.32
C ASN A 73 24.11 -14.78 -1.42
N LEU A 74 23.36 -13.71 -1.10
CA LEU A 74 22.60 -12.95 -2.10
C LEU A 74 23.52 -12.35 -3.17
N ARG A 75 24.67 -11.79 -2.78
CA ARG A 75 25.66 -11.28 -3.75
C ARG A 75 26.24 -12.37 -4.64
N LYS A 76 26.52 -13.57 -4.11
CA LYS A 76 26.99 -14.71 -4.91
C LYS A 76 25.94 -15.13 -5.93
N LEU A 77 24.67 -15.12 -5.53
CA LEU A 77 23.55 -15.43 -6.41
C LEU A 77 23.40 -14.38 -7.53
N LEU A 78 23.55 -13.08 -7.23
CA LEU A 78 23.58 -12.03 -8.27
C LEU A 78 24.79 -12.19 -9.21
N ALA A 79 25.98 -12.48 -8.64
CA ALA A 79 27.22 -12.69 -9.42
C ALA A 79 27.10 -13.87 -10.39
N GLY A 80 26.45 -14.96 -9.95
CA GLY A 80 26.22 -16.16 -10.76
C GLY A 80 25.42 -15.91 -12.03
N HIS A 81 24.76 -14.74 -12.12
CA HIS A 81 23.97 -14.30 -13.26
C HIS A 81 24.59 -13.11 -14.01
N GLY A 82 25.88 -12.82 -13.77
CA GLY A 82 26.63 -11.78 -14.49
C GLY A 82 26.29 -10.35 -14.06
N ILE A 83 25.57 -10.18 -12.96
CA ILE A 83 25.26 -8.87 -12.36
C ILE A 83 26.40 -8.49 -11.42
N ASP A 84 26.92 -7.27 -11.53
CA ASP A 84 27.96 -6.76 -10.64
C ASP A 84 27.42 -6.61 -9.19
N PRO A 85 27.77 -7.50 -8.25
CA PRO A 85 27.10 -7.55 -6.96
C PRO A 85 27.34 -6.33 -6.06
N PRO A 86 28.56 -5.73 -6.00
CA PRO A 86 28.79 -4.47 -5.32
C PRO A 86 27.93 -3.31 -5.83
N ALA A 87 27.61 -3.28 -7.14
CA ALA A 87 26.76 -2.26 -7.74
C ALA A 87 25.27 -2.50 -7.44
N ALA A 88 24.80 -3.75 -7.51
CA ALA A 88 23.40 -4.09 -7.25
C ALA A 88 23.05 -4.11 -5.75
N LEU A 89 23.89 -4.72 -4.90
CA LEU A 89 23.69 -4.81 -3.45
C LEU A 89 24.89 -4.20 -2.72
N THR A 90 24.87 -2.89 -2.55
CA THR A 90 25.96 -2.10 -1.98
C THR A 90 25.92 -2.09 -0.45
N ALA A 91 27.10 -2.11 0.19
CA ALA A 91 27.21 -1.74 1.59
C ALA A 91 27.15 -0.21 1.70
N ALA A 92 26.10 0.32 2.31
CA ALA A 92 25.83 1.74 2.41
C ALA A 92 25.55 2.05 3.88
N PRO A 93 26.47 2.71 4.62
CA PRO A 93 26.25 3.03 6.03
C PRO A 93 24.88 3.68 6.27
N PRO A 94 24.09 3.24 7.26
CA PRO A 94 24.41 2.28 8.32
C PRO A 94 24.12 0.79 8.00
N GLY A 95 23.92 0.40 6.75
CA GLY A 95 23.69 -1.00 6.38
C GLY A 95 23.84 -1.30 4.89
N TYR A 96 22.75 -1.73 4.25
CA TYR A 96 22.78 -2.25 2.88
C TYR A 96 21.72 -1.58 2.01
N ARG A 97 22.05 -1.36 0.74
CA ARG A 97 21.11 -0.83 -0.27
C ARG A 97 21.07 -1.78 -1.45
N LEU A 98 19.86 -2.16 -1.85
CA LEU A 98 19.62 -2.88 -3.10
C LEU A 98 19.15 -1.87 -4.15
N THR A 99 19.88 -1.76 -5.25
CA THR A 99 19.54 -0.88 -6.38
C THR A 99 18.74 -1.68 -7.41
N VAL A 100 17.51 -1.23 -7.66
CA VAL A 100 16.55 -1.90 -8.55
C VAL A 100 15.78 -0.83 -9.31
N ALA A 101 15.73 -0.92 -10.64
CA ALA A 101 14.88 -0.03 -11.43
C ALA A 101 13.40 -0.38 -11.18
N ASP A 102 12.50 0.60 -11.22
CA ASP A 102 11.08 0.34 -10.95
C ASP A 102 10.47 -0.68 -11.94
N GLY A 103 10.93 -0.71 -13.19
CA GLY A 103 10.52 -1.69 -14.19
C GLY A 103 10.93 -3.14 -13.87
N ASP A 104 11.94 -3.33 -13.02
CA ASP A 104 12.49 -4.63 -12.65
C ASP A 104 11.82 -5.21 -11.39
N CYS A 105 10.82 -4.51 -10.81
CA CYS A 105 10.08 -4.97 -9.64
C CYS A 105 8.57 -4.94 -9.94
N ASP A 106 7.85 -6.01 -9.61
CA ASP A 106 6.39 -6.08 -9.82
C ASP A 106 5.63 -4.93 -9.14
N LEU A 107 6.02 -4.56 -7.92
CA LEU A 107 5.48 -3.40 -7.21
C LEU A 107 5.79 -2.08 -7.93
N GLY A 108 6.99 -1.94 -8.48
CA GLY A 108 7.36 -0.74 -9.24
C GLY A 108 6.53 -0.59 -10.52
N ARG A 109 6.32 -1.70 -11.25
CA ARG A 109 5.42 -1.75 -12.41
C ARG A 109 3.96 -1.49 -12.03
N PHE A 110 3.48 -2.08 -10.94
CA PHE A 110 2.14 -1.82 -10.41
C PHE A 110 1.91 -0.32 -10.14
N ILE A 111 2.86 0.34 -9.47
CA ILE A 111 2.80 1.77 -9.18
C ILE A 111 2.80 2.59 -10.47
N ALA A 112 3.68 2.28 -11.43
CA ALA A 112 3.77 2.98 -12.69
C ALA A 112 2.46 2.87 -13.50
N GLU A 113 1.91 1.67 -13.64
CA GLU A 113 0.68 1.42 -14.39
C GLU A 113 -0.55 2.04 -13.71
N LYS A 114 -0.65 1.93 -12.38
CA LYS A 114 -1.68 2.66 -11.61
C LYS A 114 -1.62 4.16 -11.88
N THR A 115 -0.42 4.74 -11.85
CA THR A 115 -0.20 6.18 -12.04
C THR A 115 -0.60 6.60 -13.46
N ALA A 116 -0.18 5.85 -14.48
CA ALA A 116 -0.58 6.07 -15.87
C ALA A 116 -2.11 5.98 -16.05
N GLY A 117 -2.75 5.00 -15.42
CA GLY A 117 -4.21 4.83 -15.43
C GLY A 117 -4.96 6.02 -14.82
N VAL A 118 -4.48 6.52 -13.67
CA VAL A 118 -5.04 7.71 -13.01
C VAL A 118 -4.93 8.96 -13.92
N HIS A 119 -3.76 9.20 -14.52
CA HIS A 119 -3.60 10.32 -15.45
C HIS A 119 -4.51 10.21 -16.68
N ALA A 120 -4.64 9.01 -17.25
CA ALA A 120 -5.54 8.76 -18.37
C ALA A 120 -7.01 9.01 -17.98
N ALA A 121 -7.46 8.56 -16.80
CA ALA A 121 -8.82 8.77 -16.32
C ALA A 121 -9.14 10.26 -16.10
N ALA A 122 -8.21 11.03 -15.52
CA ALA A 122 -8.39 12.47 -15.34
C ALA A 122 -8.49 13.22 -16.68
N ALA A 123 -7.74 12.78 -17.69
CA ALA A 123 -7.85 13.30 -19.06
C ALA A 123 -9.13 12.83 -19.79
N GLY A 124 -9.92 11.91 -19.20
CA GLY A 124 -11.10 11.32 -19.83
C GLY A 124 -10.80 10.25 -20.87
N LEU A 125 -9.57 9.72 -20.89
CA LEU A 125 -9.13 8.64 -21.76
C LEU A 125 -9.41 7.30 -21.08
N PHE A 126 -10.68 6.99 -20.85
CA PHE A 126 -11.09 5.85 -20.01
C PHE A 126 -10.67 4.48 -20.55
N GLU A 127 -10.56 4.30 -21.88
CA GLU A 127 -10.03 3.06 -22.46
C GLU A 127 -8.56 2.84 -22.12
N ALA A 128 -7.75 3.90 -22.20
CA ALA A 128 -6.34 3.83 -21.79
C ALA A 128 -6.23 3.61 -20.28
N ALA A 129 -7.10 4.26 -19.48
CA ALA A 129 -7.15 4.07 -18.04
C ALA A 129 -7.44 2.62 -17.67
N SER A 130 -8.48 2.01 -18.25
CA SER A 130 -8.82 0.61 -18.03
C SER A 130 -7.67 -0.34 -18.38
N ARG A 131 -7.01 -0.13 -19.53
CA ARG A 131 -5.85 -0.94 -19.94
C ARG A 131 -4.72 -0.87 -18.92
N HIS A 132 -4.29 0.34 -18.53
CA HIS A 132 -3.22 0.53 -17.55
C HIS A 132 -3.58 -0.08 -16.18
N LEU A 133 -4.81 0.13 -15.70
CA LEU A 133 -5.24 -0.44 -14.41
C LEU A 133 -5.29 -1.98 -14.46
N SER A 134 -5.65 -2.56 -15.61
CA SER A 134 -5.59 -4.02 -15.83
C SER A 134 -4.15 -4.53 -15.83
N GLU A 135 -3.21 -3.82 -16.47
CA GLU A 135 -1.77 -4.13 -16.47
C GLU A 135 -1.16 -4.03 -15.05
N ALA A 136 -1.65 -3.09 -14.24
CA ALA A 136 -1.30 -2.98 -12.82
C ALA A 136 -1.77 -4.21 -12.03
N LEU A 137 -3.06 -4.57 -12.14
CA LEU A 137 -3.62 -5.74 -11.43
C LEU A 137 -2.96 -7.05 -11.85
N ALA A 138 -2.54 -7.17 -13.11
CA ALA A 138 -1.82 -8.34 -13.61
C ALA A 138 -0.44 -8.56 -12.94
N GLN A 139 0.11 -7.56 -12.24
CA GLN A 139 1.35 -7.74 -11.46
C GLN A 139 1.13 -8.58 -10.19
N TRP A 140 -0.12 -8.74 -9.74
CA TRP A 140 -0.45 -9.50 -8.54
C TRP A 140 -0.54 -11.00 -8.84
N ARG A 141 0.36 -11.77 -8.22
CA ARG A 141 0.45 -13.24 -8.32
C ARG A 141 -0.22 -13.97 -7.15
N GLY A 142 -0.46 -13.27 -6.04
CA GLY A 142 -1.06 -13.84 -4.83
C GLY A 142 -0.94 -12.90 -3.63
N PRO A 143 -1.09 -13.42 -2.39
CA PRO A 143 -0.84 -12.66 -1.17
C PRO A 143 0.60 -12.13 -1.12
N VAL A 144 0.75 -10.87 -0.71
CA VAL A 144 2.06 -10.20 -0.61
C VAL A 144 2.99 -11.00 0.30
N LEU A 145 4.15 -11.39 -0.24
CA LEU A 145 5.18 -12.16 0.45
C LEU A 145 4.63 -13.41 1.17
N GLU A 146 3.73 -14.14 0.53
CA GLU A 146 2.99 -15.27 1.13
C GLU A 146 3.87 -16.27 1.88
N ASP A 147 5.03 -16.61 1.32
CA ASP A 147 5.99 -17.55 1.91
C ASP A 147 6.75 -16.99 3.14
N LEU A 148 6.63 -15.70 3.40
CA LEU A 148 7.20 -14.98 4.55
C LEU A 148 6.11 -14.48 5.52
N ARG A 149 4.86 -14.95 5.40
CA ARG A 149 3.74 -14.49 6.25
C ARG A 149 3.97 -14.62 7.76
N ASP A 150 4.87 -15.51 8.18
CA ASP A 150 5.22 -15.71 9.59
C ASP A 150 6.17 -14.63 10.15
N PHE A 151 6.62 -13.69 9.31
CA PHE A 151 7.42 -12.54 9.73
C PHE A 151 6.54 -11.31 9.97
N ALA A 152 6.62 -10.71 11.16
CA ALA A 152 5.75 -9.61 11.59
C ALA A 152 5.76 -8.38 10.65
N PHE A 153 6.89 -8.11 9.96
CA PHE A 153 6.96 -6.97 9.03
C PHE A 153 6.08 -7.17 7.78
N VAL A 154 5.69 -8.41 7.45
CA VAL A 154 4.87 -8.70 6.27
C VAL A 154 3.41 -8.29 6.50
N GLU A 155 2.86 -8.49 7.70
CA GLU A 155 1.44 -8.24 7.98
C GLU A 155 1.03 -6.79 7.64
N THR A 156 1.75 -5.80 8.18
CA THR A 156 1.42 -4.38 7.96
C THR A 156 1.69 -3.93 6.52
N TYR A 157 2.75 -4.43 5.90
CA TYR A 157 3.08 -4.11 4.52
C TYR A 157 2.05 -4.69 3.54
N ALA A 158 1.70 -5.97 3.71
CA ALA A 158 0.68 -6.66 2.93
C ALA A 158 -0.68 -5.98 3.07
N THR A 159 -1.09 -5.66 4.30
CA THR A 159 -2.36 -4.95 4.56
C THR A 159 -2.41 -3.61 3.84
N SER A 160 -1.30 -2.86 3.86
CA SER A 160 -1.22 -1.55 3.20
C SER A 160 -1.25 -1.67 1.68
N LEU A 161 -0.61 -2.69 1.09
CA LEU A 161 -0.68 -2.92 -0.36
C LEU A 161 -2.06 -3.44 -0.81
N VAL A 162 -2.80 -4.16 0.04
CA VAL A 162 -4.18 -4.55 -0.26
C VAL A 162 -5.09 -3.33 -0.41
N GLU A 163 -4.89 -2.27 0.39
CA GLU A 163 -5.62 -1.01 0.19
C GLU A 163 -5.36 -0.44 -1.21
N GLU A 164 -4.11 -0.50 -1.68
CA GLU A 164 -3.77 -0.04 -3.02
C GLU A 164 -4.41 -0.88 -4.12
N LYS A 165 -4.45 -2.20 -3.92
CA LYS A 165 -5.13 -3.13 -4.84
C LYS A 165 -6.62 -2.79 -4.95
N ILE A 166 -7.28 -2.54 -3.81
CA ILE A 166 -8.70 -2.16 -3.76
C ILE A 166 -8.95 -0.84 -4.49
N LEU A 167 -8.07 0.15 -4.33
CA LEU A 167 -8.16 1.42 -5.07
C LEU A 167 -8.04 1.20 -6.59
N VAL A 168 -7.14 0.32 -7.04
CA VAL A 168 -6.99 0.01 -8.47
C VAL A 168 -8.22 -0.72 -9.02
N HIS A 169 -8.76 -1.73 -8.31
CA HIS A 169 -10.01 -2.38 -8.73
C HIS A 169 -11.18 -1.38 -8.80
N THR A 170 -11.27 -0.47 -7.82
CA THR A 170 -12.30 0.59 -7.80
C THR A 170 -12.17 1.50 -9.03
N ALA A 171 -10.96 1.99 -9.31
CA ALA A 171 -10.70 2.87 -10.46
C ALA A 171 -10.91 2.15 -11.81
N GLN A 172 -10.59 0.85 -11.90
CA GLN A 172 -10.82 0.05 -13.10
C GLN A 172 -12.32 -0.10 -13.36
N ALA A 173 -13.12 -0.39 -12.32
CA ALA A 173 -14.57 -0.43 -12.43
C ALA A 173 -15.17 0.92 -12.86
N GLU A 174 -14.67 2.03 -12.32
CA GLU A 174 -15.06 3.38 -12.76
C GLU A 174 -14.75 3.62 -14.24
N ALA A 175 -13.56 3.23 -14.70
CA ALA A 175 -13.16 3.37 -16.11
C ALA A 175 -14.03 2.52 -17.05
N GLU A 176 -14.29 1.26 -16.69
CA GLU A 176 -15.17 0.36 -17.45
C GLU A 176 -16.60 0.88 -17.55
N MET A 177 -17.15 1.39 -16.43
CA MET A 177 -18.48 2.03 -16.43
C MET A 177 -18.50 3.31 -17.26
N ALA A 178 -17.46 4.13 -17.23
CA ALA A 178 -17.32 5.32 -18.05
C ALA A 178 -17.23 5.01 -19.56
N CYS A 179 -16.74 3.81 -19.92
CA CYS A 179 -16.75 3.23 -21.27
C CYS A 179 -18.09 2.55 -21.63
N GLY A 180 -19.09 2.53 -20.74
CA GLY A 180 -20.39 1.93 -20.98
C GLY A 180 -20.45 0.41 -20.77
N ARG A 181 -19.45 -0.17 -20.10
CA ARG A 181 -19.34 -1.62 -19.84
C ARG A 181 -19.71 -2.00 -18.41
N ALA A 182 -20.68 -1.31 -17.81
CA ALA A 182 -21.15 -1.58 -16.45
C ALA A 182 -21.55 -3.05 -16.19
N PRO A 183 -22.23 -3.77 -17.11
CA PRO A 183 -22.55 -5.18 -16.88
C PRO A 183 -21.33 -6.09 -16.74
N ALA A 184 -20.20 -5.75 -17.38
CA ALA A 184 -19.01 -6.59 -17.42
C ALA A 184 -18.26 -6.65 -16.09
N VAL A 185 -18.39 -5.63 -15.24
CA VAL A 185 -17.69 -5.54 -13.96
C VAL A 185 -18.47 -6.10 -12.77
N ILE A 186 -19.75 -6.44 -12.95
CA ILE A 186 -20.63 -6.88 -11.85
C ILE A 186 -20.08 -8.14 -11.18
N ALA A 187 -19.75 -9.19 -11.95
CA ALA A 187 -19.32 -10.47 -11.39
C ALA A 187 -18.01 -10.35 -10.58
N GLU A 188 -17.07 -9.55 -11.06
CA GLU A 188 -15.82 -9.28 -10.34
C GLU A 188 -16.07 -8.47 -9.07
N LEU A 189 -16.89 -7.41 -9.14
CA LEU A 189 -17.26 -6.61 -7.97
C LEU A 189 -18.04 -7.41 -6.92
N GLU A 190 -18.85 -8.39 -7.31
CA GLU A 190 -19.49 -9.32 -6.37
C GLU A 190 -18.46 -10.18 -5.64
N ALA A 191 -17.47 -10.74 -6.34
CA ALA A 191 -16.40 -11.50 -5.72
C ALA A 191 -15.57 -10.62 -4.76
N LEU A 192 -15.21 -9.42 -5.19
CA LEU A 192 -14.42 -8.47 -4.40
C LEU A 192 -15.18 -7.98 -3.16
N THR A 193 -16.49 -7.72 -3.25
CA THR A 193 -17.29 -7.33 -2.08
C THR A 193 -17.54 -8.48 -1.12
N ALA A 194 -17.51 -9.74 -1.58
CA ALA A 194 -17.52 -10.91 -0.71
C ALA A 194 -16.17 -11.11 0.02
N GLU A 195 -15.05 -10.88 -0.67
CA GLU A 195 -13.70 -10.97 -0.09
C GLU A 195 -13.41 -9.78 0.85
N HIS A 196 -13.94 -8.60 0.53
CA HIS A 196 -13.68 -7.35 1.24
C HIS A 196 -15.00 -6.66 1.65
N PRO A 197 -15.79 -7.29 2.55
CA PRO A 197 -17.14 -6.86 2.88
C PRO A 197 -17.23 -5.46 3.48
N TYR A 198 -16.16 -4.96 4.09
CA TYR A 198 -16.13 -3.66 4.76
C TYR A 198 -15.61 -2.52 3.88
N ARG A 199 -15.27 -2.79 2.62
CA ARG A 199 -14.73 -1.79 1.70
C ARG A 199 -15.84 -1.10 0.94
N GLU A 200 -16.42 -0.08 1.56
CA GLU A 200 -17.50 0.73 0.98
C GLU A 200 -17.25 1.22 -0.47
N PRO A 201 -16.02 1.59 -0.89
CA PRO A 201 -15.78 1.98 -2.29
C PRO A 201 -16.12 0.86 -3.29
N LEU A 202 -15.82 -0.40 -2.99
CA LEU A 202 -16.18 -1.54 -3.85
C LEU A 202 -17.70 -1.69 -3.96
N TRP A 203 -18.40 -1.55 -2.82
CA TRP A 203 -19.86 -1.56 -2.79
C TRP A 203 -20.47 -0.42 -3.59
N ALA A 204 -19.88 0.78 -3.53
CA ALA A 204 -20.35 1.92 -4.30
C ALA A 204 -20.28 1.64 -5.82
N GLN A 205 -19.19 1.02 -6.28
CA GLN A 205 -19.07 0.63 -7.70
C GLN A 205 -20.04 -0.51 -8.06
N LEU A 206 -20.23 -1.52 -7.20
CA LEU A 206 -21.19 -2.60 -7.44
C LEU A 206 -22.62 -2.08 -7.57
N ILE A 207 -23.04 -1.22 -6.63
CA ILE A 207 -24.37 -0.59 -6.64
C ILE A 207 -24.55 0.27 -7.90
N THR A 208 -23.52 1.03 -8.28
CA THR A 208 -23.53 1.84 -9.50
C THR A 208 -23.63 0.98 -10.76
N ALA A 209 -22.86 -0.11 -10.83
CA ALA A 209 -22.85 -1.04 -11.96
C ALA A 209 -24.22 -1.70 -12.16
N TYR A 210 -24.87 -2.12 -11.07
CA TYR A 210 -26.24 -2.61 -11.11
C TYR A 210 -27.22 -1.57 -11.65
N TYR A 211 -27.15 -0.35 -11.12
CA TYR A 211 -28.07 0.71 -11.52
C TYR A 211 -27.91 1.09 -13.00
N LEU A 212 -26.67 1.23 -13.49
CA LEU A 212 -26.38 1.52 -14.90
C LEU A 212 -26.72 0.37 -15.86
N SER A 213 -26.94 -0.83 -15.33
CA SER A 213 -27.32 -2.02 -16.10
C SER A 213 -28.83 -2.29 -16.08
N ASP A 214 -29.65 -1.28 -15.77
CA ASP A 214 -31.12 -1.37 -15.64
C ASP A 214 -31.59 -2.37 -14.57
N ARG A 215 -30.75 -2.62 -13.56
CA ARG A 215 -31.01 -3.53 -12.44
C ARG A 215 -31.21 -2.77 -11.13
N GLN A 216 -32.13 -1.80 -11.12
CA GLN A 216 -32.39 -0.93 -9.96
C GLN A 216 -32.69 -1.72 -8.68
N SER A 217 -33.49 -2.79 -8.77
CA SER A 217 -33.81 -3.66 -7.63
C SER A 217 -32.57 -4.26 -6.98
N ASP A 218 -31.62 -4.72 -7.80
CA ASP A 218 -30.36 -5.33 -7.34
C ASP A 218 -29.43 -4.28 -6.74
N ALA A 219 -29.38 -3.06 -7.29
CA ALA A 219 -28.63 -1.95 -6.72
C ALA A 219 -29.11 -1.61 -5.30
N LEU A 220 -30.43 -1.50 -5.11
CA LEU A 220 -31.04 -1.25 -3.79
C LEU A 220 -30.86 -2.44 -2.84
N ALA A 221 -30.88 -3.68 -3.36
CA ALA A 221 -30.60 -4.87 -2.57
C ALA A 221 -29.14 -4.91 -2.11
N ALA A 222 -28.18 -4.57 -2.98
CA ALA A 222 -26.77 -4.47 -2.63
C ALA A 222 -26.52 -3.40 -1.55
N TYR A 223 -27.16 -2.23 -1.62
CA TYR A 223 -27.10 -1.23 -0.56
C TYR A 223 -27.65 -1.77 0.79
N ARG A 224 -28.79 -2.48 0.76
CA ARG A 224 -29.34 -3.10 1.97
C ARG A 224 -28.39 -4.16 2.57
N ARG A 225 -27.71 -4.95 1.72
CA ARG A 225 -26.71 -5.93 2.16
C ARG A 225 -25.55 -5.26 2.88
N VAL A 226 -24.87 -4.29 2.25
CA VAL A 226 -23.74 -3.60 2.90
C VAL A 226 -24.17 -2.86 4.16
N LYS A 227 -25.37 -2.25 4.19
CA LYS A 227 -25.91 -1.64 5.40
C LYS A 227 -26.06 -2.64 6.55
N ALA A 228 -26.60 -3.83 6.27
CA ALA A 228 -26.72 -4.88 7.27
C ALA A 228 -25.35 -5.39 7.73
N THR A 229 -24.44 -5.69 6.80
CA THR A 229 -23.06 -6.12 7.12
C THR A 229 -22.33 -5.11 8.00
N LEU A 230 -22.37 -3.82 7.67
CA LEU A 230 -21.73 -2.77 8.47
C LEU A 230 -22.38 -2.60 9.85
N ALA A 231 -23.71 -2.71 9.94
CA ALA A 231 -24.41 -2.62 11.21
C ALA A 231 -24.14 -3.83 12.11
N ASP A 232 -24.25 -5.04 11.58
CA ASP A 232 -24.17 -6.28 12.35
C ASP A 232 -22.73 -6.61 12.75
N GLU A 233 -21.76 -6.43 11.85
CA GLU A 233 -20.37 -6.86 12.08
C GLU A 233 -19.51 -5.72 12.65
N LEU A 234 -19.84 -4.47 12.34
CA LEU A 234 -19.06 -3.31 12.74
C LEU A 234 -19.80 -2.33 13.66
N GLY A 235 -21.13 -2.38 13.75
CA GLY A 235 -21.92 -1.44 14.57
C GLY A 235 -21.92 -0.02 14.01
N ILE A 236 -21.77 0.15 12.69
CA ILE A 236 -21.76 1.47 12.03
C ILE A 236 -22.74 1.54 10.87
N ASP A 237 -23.17 2.77 10.56
CA ASP A 237 -23.94 3.07 9.36
C ASP A 237 -23.02 3.24 8.13
N PRO A 238 -23.55 3.03 6.90
CA PRO A 238 -22.84 3.38 5.67
C PRO A 238 -22.42 4.85 5.64
N GLY A 239 -21.25 5.11 5.07
CA GLY A 239 -20.71 6.44 4.86
C GLY A 239 -21.54 7.30 3.89
N PRO A 240 -21.26 8.61 3.81
CA PRO A 240 -22.03 9.56 3.01
C PRO A 240 -22.10 9.16 1.52
N THR A 241 -21.01 8.66 0.95
CA THR A 241 -20.96 8.22 -0.46
C THR A 241 -22.04 7.18 -0.77
N LEU A 242 -22.16 6.13 0.06
CA LEU A 242 -23.17 5.09 -0.14
C LEU A 242 -24.59 5.60 0.12
N ARG A 243 -24.79 6.44 1.15
CA ARG A 243 -26.10 7.00 1.47
C ARG A 243 -26.62 7.88 0.34
N THR A 244 -25.78 8.80 -0.16
CA THR A 244 -26.13 9.66 -1.29
C THR A 244 -26.40 8.85 -2.56
N LEU A 245 -25.59 7.83 -2.85
CA LEU A 245 -25.83 6.94 -4.00
C LEU A 245 -27.20 6.26 -3.91
N ASN A 246 -27.54 5.70 -2.75
CA ASN A 246 -28.84 5.08 -2.53
C ASN A 246 -30.01 6.06 -2.70
N GLU A 247 -29.89 7.28 -2.18
CA GLU A 247 -30.92 8.32 -2.34
C GLU A 247 -31.16 8.69 -3.81
N ARG A 248 -30.09 8.84 -4.60
CA ARG A 248 -30.18 9.12 -6.05
C ARG A 248 -30.88 7.98 -6.79
N ILE A 249 -30.54 6.73 -6.46
CA ILE A 249 -31.15 5.53 -7.05
C ILE A 249 -32.63 5.41 -6.69
N LEU A 250 -33.02 5.72 -5.45
CA LEU A 250 -34.43 5.73 -5.03
C LEU A 250 -35.26 6.75 -5.83
N ARG A 251 -34.67 7.88 -6.20
CA ARG A 251 -35.30 8.94 -7.01
C ARG A 251 -35.17 8.72 -8.51
N GLN A 252 -34.55 7.62 -8.94
CA GLN A 252 -34.25 7.31 -10.35
C GLN A 252 -33.46 8.44 -11.05
N GLU A 253 -32.58 9.12 -10.31
CA GLU A 253 -31.72 10.14 -10.88
C GLU A 253 -30.66 9.51 -11.81
N GLN A 254 -30.31 10.20 -12.90
CA GLN A 254 -29.23 9.74 -13.78
C GLN A 254 -27.88 9.84 -13.06
N LEU A 255 -27.03 8.83 -13.24
CA LEU A 255 -25.64 8.82 -12.79
C LEU A 255 -24.72 9.14 -13.97
N ASP A 256 -23.75 10.03 -13.75
CA ASP A 256 -22.73 10.37 -14.75
C ASP A 256 -21.42 9.67 -14.39
N ALA A 257 -21.25 8.44 -14.88
CA ALA A 257 -20.08 7.62 -14.61
C ALA A 257 -18.77 8.27 -15.10
N ARG A 258 -18.82 9.00 -16.22
CA ARG A 258 -17.65 9.69 -16.78
C ARG A 258 -17.20 10.84 -15.88
N LYS A 259 -18.15 11.63 -15.38
CA LYS A 259 -17.85 12.71 -14.43
C LYS A 259 -17.30 12.15 -13.13
N SER A 260 -17.92 11.11 -12.57
CA SER A 260 -17.44 10.48 -11.34
C SER A 260 -16.00 9.97 -11.50
N ALA A 261 -15.70 9.19 -12.54
CA ALA A 261 -14.36 8.67 -12.80
C ALA A 261 -13.30 9.79 -12.95
N LYS A 262 -13.64 10.89 -13.64
CA LYS A 262 -12.76 12.06 -13.74
C LYS A 262 -12.53 12.74 -12.40
N THR A 263 -13.57 12.90 -11.58
CA THR A 263 -13.46 13.53 -10.26
C THR A 263 -12.61 12.70 -9.32
N THR A 264 -12.80 11.38 -9.28
CA THR A 264 -11.96 10.46 -8.49
C THR A 264 -10.50 10.57 -8.93
N ALA A 265 -10.23 10.46 -10.24
CA ALA A 265 -8.87 10.52 -10.77
C ALA A 265 -8.18 11.87 -10.50
N ALA A 266 -8.89 13.00 -10.65
CA ALA A 266 -8.34 14.32 -10.34
C ALA A 266 -7.95 14.45 -8.85
N GLY A 267 -8.73 13.89 -7.94
CA GLY A 267 -8.38 13.83 -6.51
C GLY A 267 -7.09 13.05 -6.25
N VAL A 268 -6.92 11.91 -6.94
CA VAL A 268 -5.70 11.09 -6.81
C VAL A 268 -4.47 11.80 -7.41
N ILE A 269 -4.62 12.52 -8.53
CA ILE A 269 -3.52 13.33 -9.10
C ILE A 269 -3.01 14.36 -8.10
N THR A 270 -3.90 15.08 -7.41
CA THR A 270 -3.50 16.05 -6.39
C THR A 270 -2.61 15.42 -5.32
N VAL A 271 -2.93 14.20 -4.88
CA VAL A 271 -2.12 13.45 -3.90
C VAL A 271 -0.77 13.02 -4.49
N LEU A 272 -0.73 12.61 -5.76
CA LEU A 272 0.52 12.24 -6.44
C LEU A 272 1.44 13.45 -6.65
N ASP A 273 0.88 14.60 -7.03
CA ASP A 273 1.62 15.84 -7.24
C ASP A 273 2.27 16.32 -5.92
N GLN A 274 1.56 16.25 -4.80
CA GLN A 274 2.09 16.58 -3.46
C GLN A 274 3.31 15.74 -3.04
N ARG A 275 3.47 14.53 -3.61
CA ARG A 275 4.59 13.63 -3.31
C ARG A 275 5.82 13.88 -4.19
N THR A 276 5.65 14.60 -5.30
CA THR A 276 6.67 14.77 -6.32
C THR A 276 7.28 16.16 -6.18
N MET A 277 8.52 16.28 -5.69
CA MET A 277 9.17 17.60 -5.66
C MET A 277 9.42 18.10 -7.10
N VAL A 278 9.44 19.43 -7.26
CA VAL A 278 9.82 20.12 -8.52
C VAL A 278 11.22 19.69 -9.04
N SER A 279 12.08 19.14 -8.17
CA SER A 279 13.43 18.66 -8.50
C SER A 279 13.53 17.17 -8.86
N GLY A 280 12.43 16.41 -8.87
CA GLY A 280 12.43 14.98 -9.18
C GLY A 280 12.97 14.06 -8.07
N GLN A 281 13.28 14.59 -6.88
CA GLN A 281 13.54 13.77 -5.69
C GLN A 281 12.24 13.48 -4.92
N LYS A 282 12.10 12.25 -4.40
CA LYS A 282 10.93 11.85 -3.60
C LYS A 282 10.87 12.73 -2.35
N ALA A 283 9.77 13.42 -2.17
CA ALA A 283 9.54 14.29 -1.03
C ALA A 283 9.41 13.41 0.24
N VAL A 284 10.20 13.68 1.29
CA VAL A 284 10.18 12.87 2.53
C VAL A 284 9.04 13.35 3.44
N ALA A 285 7.95 12.59 3.50
CA ALA A 285 6.85 12.88 4.42
C ALA A 285 7.32 12.86 5.89
N CYS A 286 6.61 13.56 6.76
CA CYS A 286 6.93 13.61 8.18
C CYS A 286 5.69 13.63 9.08
N LEU A 287 5.87 13.21 10.33
CA LEU A 287 4.96 13.53 11.43
C LEU A 287 5.54 14.68 12.23
N THR A 288 4.77 15.73 12.44
CA THR A 288 5.19 16.90 13.24
C THR A 288 4.34 16.99 14.48
N THR A 289 4.96 17.11 15.66
CA THR A 289 4.24 17.31 16.93
C THR A 289 3.80 18.76 17.08
N ASP A 290 2.84 19.02 17.98
CA ASP A 290 2.42 20.38 18.36
C ASP A 290 3.58 21.24 18.90
N SER A 291 4.63 20.60 19.42
CA SER A 291 5.87 21.26 19.86
C SER A 291 6.86 21.58 18.74
N GLY A 292 6.52 21.28 17.48
CA GLY A 292 7.35 21.52 16.30
C GLY A 292 8.43 20.45 16.05
N ARG A 293 8.44 19.33 16.78
CA ARG A 293 9.38 18.23 16.53
C ARG A 293 8.90 17.42 15.33
N SER A 294 9.74 17.33 14.30
CA SER A 294 9.43 16.58 13.08
C SER A 294 10.15 15.23 13.03
N TYR A 295 9.43 14.20 12.59
CA TYR A 295 9.89 12.83 12.44
C TYR A 295 9.78 12.41 10.96
N PRO A 296 10.89 12.36 10.21
CA PRO A 296 10.85 12.00 8.79
C PRO A 296 10.56 10.50 8.58
N LEU A 297 9.69 10.19 7.63
CA LEU A 297 9.31 8.83 7.24
C LEU A 297 10.26 8.32 6.15
N GLN A 298 11.46 7.89 6.54
CA GLN A 298 12.55 7.58 5.60
C GLN A 298 12.49 6.18 4.99
N ALA A 299 11.86 5.24 5.68
CA ALA A 299 11.76 3.85 5.26
C ALA A 299 10.36 3.51 4.76
N ALA A 300 10.23 2.42 4.03
CA ALA A 300 8.93 1.90 3.58
C ALA A 300 7.99 1.58 4.74
N ALA A 301 8.52 1.31 5.94
CA ALA A 301 7.75 1.18 7.16
C ALA A 301 8.42 1.96 8.30
N THR A 302 7.64 2.83 8.94
CA THR A 302 8.01 3.60 10.13
C THR A 302 7.22 3.09 11.32
N ARG A 303 7.93 2.48 12.28
CA ARG A 303 7.34 1.90 13.49
C ARG A 303 7.25 2.92 14.61
N ILE A 304 6.12 2.94 15.29
CA ILE A 304 5.81 3.88 16.37
C ILE A 304 5.43 3.08 17.61
N GLY A 305 6.05 3.38 18.74
CA GLY A 305 5.77 2.65 19.98
C GLY A 305 6.66 3.08 21.14
N ARG A 306 6.47 2.42 22.28
CA ARG A 306 7.20 2.75 23.51
C ARG A 306 8.61 2.18 23.58
N LEU A 307 8.86 1.03 22.94
CA LEU A 307 10.19 0.41 23.01
C LEU A 307 11.19 1.15 22.11
N GLY A 308 12.47 1.15 22.52
CA GLY A 308 13.56 1.86 21.84
C GLY A 308 13.98 1.27 20.49
N ASP A 309 13.41 0.13 20.09
CA ASP A 309 13.58 -0.45 18.75
C ASP A 309 12.60 0.14 17.72
N ASN A 310 11.61 0.96 18.14
CA ASN A 310 10.76 1.72 17.23
C ASN A 310 11.53 2.88 16.58
N ASP A 311 11.06 3.30 15.41
CA ASP A 311 11.63 4.44 14.69
C ASP A 311 11.21 5.77 15.33
N ILE A 312 9.97 5.83 15.82
CA ILE A 312 9.44 6.91 16.63
C ILE A 312 9.12 6.37 18.02
N VAL A 313 9.94 6.74 19.00
CA VAL A 313 9.81 6.30 20.38
C VAL A 313 8.94 7.27 21.17
N LEU A 314 7.84 6.75 21.74
CA LEU A 314 6.88 7.49 22.57
C LEU A 314 6.90 6.91 23.98
N GLU A 315 7.54 7.60 24.92
CA GLU A 315 7.91 7.05 26.23
C GLU A 315 6.75 6.85 27.22
N SER A 316 5.57 7.42 26.95
CA SER A 316 4.42 7.33 27.84
C SER A 316 4.00 5.87 28.12
N PRO A 317 3.72 5.49 29.38
CA PRO A 317 3.30 4.14 29.73
C PRO A 317 1.97 3.71 29.07
N ASN A 318 1.16 4.69 28.65
CA ASN A 318 -0.10 4.45 27.94
C ASN A 318 0.12 3.94 26.50
N VAL A 319 1.33 4.09 25.96
CA VAL A 319 1.67 3.63 24.62
C VAL A 319 2.09 2.16 24.66
N SER A 320 1.45 1.35 23.81
CA SER A 320 1.85 -0.04 23.55
C SER A 320 3.32 -0.14 23.08
N ARG A 321 3.95 -1.29 23.37
CA ARG A 321 5.37 -1.56 23.06
C ARG A 321 5.71 -1.29 21.59
N HIS A 322 4.87 -1.82 20.70
CA HIS A 322 4.78 -1.51 19.28
C HIS A 322 3.32 -1.11 19.06
N HIS A 323 3.06 0.15 18.71
CA HIS A 323 1.72 0.73 18.74
C HIS A 323 1.13 0.86 17.34
N ALA A 324 1.91 1.40 16.40
CA ALA A 324 1.45 1.65 15.04
C ALA A 324 2.60 1.51 14.04
N VAL A 325 2.25 1.33 12.77
CA VAL A 325 3.22 1.38 11.65
C VAL A 325 2.63 2.23 10.54
N ILE A 326 3.39 3.22 10.09
CA ILE A 326 3.07 3.94 8.85
C ILE A 326 3.86 3.29 7.72
N VAL A 327 3.15 2.82 6.71
CA VAL A 327 3.71 2.18 5.51
C VAL A 327 3.63 3.15 4.33
N ASP A 328 4.76 3.37 3.67
CA ASP A 328 4.83 4.01 2.35
C ASP A 328 4.71 2.94 1.28
N THR A 329 3.55 2.88 0.62
CA THR A 329 3.29 1.91 -0.45
C THR A 329 3.97 2.30 -1.78
N GLY A 330 4.54 3.51 -1.84
CA GLY A 330 4.96 4.16 -3.08
C GLY A 330 3.93 5.18 -3.57
N THR A 331 2.64 4.90 -3.42
CA THR A 331 1.54 5.79 -3.85
C THR A 331 0.80 6.48 -2.72
N SER A 332 0.77 5.89 -1.52
CA SER A 332 0.09 6.46 -0.35
C SER A 332 0.85 6.12 0.93
N TYR A 333 0.50 6.83 2.00
CA TYR A 333 0.93 6.49 3.35
C TYR A 333 -0.24 5.88 4.10
N ILE A 334 -0.06 4.71 4.68
CA ILE A 334 -1.13 4.00 5.39
C ILE A 334 -0.67 3.73 6.81
N ILE A 335 -1.41 4.26 7.78
CA ILE A 335 -1.17 3.96 9.19
C ILE A 335 -1.94 2.69 9.58
N ASN A 336 -1.25 1.79 10.27
CA ASN A 336 -1.75 0.52 10.77
C ASN A 336 -1.73 0.55 12.31
N ASP A 337 -2.83 0.25 12.97
CA ASP A 337 -2.89 0.00 14.41
C ASP A 337 -2.46 -1.44 14.70
N LEU A 338 -1.40 -1.62 15.49
CA LEU A 338 -0.86 -2.94 15.85
C LEU A 338 -1.65 -3.58 17.01
N ARG A 339 -2.98 -3.52 16.94
CA ARG A 339 -3.91 -3.97 18.01
C ARG A 339 -3.53 -3.33 19.35
N SER A 340 -3.20 -2.05 19.32
CA SER A 340 -2.78 -1.29 20.49
C SER A 340 -3.91 -1.17 21.51
N SER A 341 -3.54 -0.97 22.77
CA SER A 341 -4.50 -0.92 23.88
C SER A 341 -5.43 0.30 23.79
N ASN A 342 -4.88 1.44 23.38
CA ASN A 342 -5.61 2.72 23.32
C ASN A 342 -6.04 3.13 21.91
N GLY A 343 -5.62 2.37 20.89
CA GLY A 343 -5.94 2.62 19.50
C GLY A 343 -5.21 3.81 18.90
N VAL A 344 -5.18 3.84 17.57
CA VAL A 344 -4.75 4.98 16.76
C VAL A 344 -5.97 5.79 16.35
N HIS A 345 -5.86 7.12 16.35
CA HIS A 345 -6.92 8.00 15.85
C HIS A 345 -6.40 8.88 14.72
N VAL A 346 -7.19 9.01 13.66
CA VAL A 346 -6.92 9.88 12.50
C VAL A 346 -8.14 10.78 12.32
N GLN A 347 -7.94 12.09 12.13
CA GLN A 347 -9.02 13.08 12.02
C GLN A 347 -10.07 12.96 13.15
N HIS A 348 -9.57 12.78 14.38
CA HIS A 348 -10.36 12.62 15.61
C HIS A 348 -11.23 11.35 15.69
N GLN A 349 -11.11 10.42 14.74
CA GLN A 349 -11.82 9.15 14.74
C GLN A 349 -10.85 7.99 15.00
N ARG A 350 -11.25 7.03 15.84
CA ARG A 350 -10.46 5.82 16.08
C ARG A 350 -10.47 4.96 14.82
N ILE A 351 -9.31 4.60 14.30
CA ILE A 351 -9.21 3.68 13.17
C ILE A 351 -9.48 2.25 13.66
N ARG A 352 -10.04 1.40 12.80
CA ARG A 352 -10.29 -0.02 13.15
C ARG A 352 -9.05 -0.87 13.01
N SER A 353 -8.40 -0.77 11.85
CA SER A 353 -7.19 -1.51 11.52
C SER A 353 -6.21 -0.59 10.81
N THR A 354 -6.63 0.03 9.72
CA THR A 354 -5.82 0.93 8.90
C THR A 354 -6.55 2.19 8.51
N ALA A 355 -5.79 3.22 8.14
CA ALA A 355 -6.28 4.40 7.45
C ALA A 355 -5.22 4.95 6.49
N THR A 356 -5.65 5.39 5.31
CA THR A 356 -4.81 6.18 4.40
C THR A 356 -4.67 7.60 4.96
N LEU A 357 -3.43 8.08 5.08
CA LEU A 357 -3.10 9.42 5.52
C LEU A 357 -3.03 10.38 4.33
N HIS A 358 -3.68 11.53 4.49
CA HIS A 358 -3.65 12.66 3.57
C HIS A 358 -2.89 13.82 4.20
N ASP A 359 -2.33 14.69 3.37
CA ASP A 359 -1.63 15.89 3.83
C ASP A 359 -2.48 16.71 4.81
N GLY A 360 -1.91 17.06 5.96
CA GLY A 360 -2.59 17.79 7.04
C GLY A 360 -3.41 16.93 8.00
N ASP A 361 -3.47 15.61 7.82
CA ASP A 361 -4.22 14.73 8.73
C ASP A 361 -3.66 14.79 10.15
N HIS A 362 -4.55 14.96 11.12
CA HIS A 362 -4.22 14.91 12.54
C HIS A 362 -4.23 13.45 13.03
N VAL A 363 -3.06 12.98 13.47
CA VAL A 363 -2.85 11.64 14.03
C VAL A 363 -2.66 11.72 15.54
N ARG A 364 -3.42 10.93 16.30
CA ARG A 364 -3.31 10.84 17.76
C ARG A 364 -3.00 9.42 18.21
N ILE A 365 -1.96 9.31 19.04
CA ILE A 365 -1.56 8.07 19.71
C ILE A 365 -1.48 8.37 21.20
N CYS A 366 -2.45 7.88 21.97
CA CYS A 366 -2.63 8.24 23.38
C CYS A 366 -2.66 9.78 23.56
N ASP A 367 -1.69 10.32 24.31
CA ASP A 367 -1.57 11.74 24.62
C ASP A 367 -0.69 12.49 23.61
N TYR A 368 -0.16 11.79 22.60
CA TYR A 368 0.66 12.38 21.54
C TYR A 368 -0.20 12.76 20.35
N HIS A 369 -0.02 14.00 19.90
CA HIS A 369 -0.68 14.61 18.75
C HIS A 369 0.36 14.92 17.69
N PHE A 370 0.03 14.58 16.45
CA PHE A 370 0.86 14.81 15.28
C PHE A 370 0.01 15.35 14.13
N THR A 371 0.62 16.20 13.30
CA THR A 371 0.15 16.51 11.96
C THR A 371 1.01 15.73 10.97
N PHE A 372 0.36 15.01 10.06
CA PHE A 372 1.03 14.33 8.97
C PHE A 372 1.21 15.29 7.79
N HIS A 373 2.45 15.43 7.31
CA HIS A 373 2.77 16.25 6.16
C HIS A 373 3.40 15.40 5.07
N THR A 374 2.85 15.51 3.87
CA THR A 374 3.53 15.17 2.63
C THR A 374 4.49 16.30 2.30
N ALA A 375 5.64 16.01 1.71
CA ALA A 375 6.71 17.01 1.60
C ALA A 375 6.52 18.11 0.53
N GLY A 376 5.26 18.40 0.19
CA GLY A 376 4.82 19.60 -0.53
C GLY A 376 3.91 20.53 0.30
N GLY A 377 3.52 20.16 1.52
CA GLY A 377 2.78 21.04 2.43
C GLY A 377 3.75 21.92 3.20
N ASP A 378 3.63 23.24 3.08
CA ASP A 378 4.35 24.18 3.95
C ASP A 378 4.06 23.81 5.42
N ALA A 379 5.13 23.61 6.20
CA ALA A 379 5.08 23.31 7.63
C ALA A 379 4.67 24.54 8.46
#